data_AF-A0A8J6BE16-F1
#
_entry.id   AF-A0A8J6BE16-F1
#
_cell.length_a   1.000
_cell.length_b   1.000
_cell.length_c   1.000
_cell.angle_alpha   90.00
_cell.angle_beta   90.00
_cell.angle_gamma   90.00
#
_symmetry.space_group_name_H-M   'P 1'
#
loop_
_entity.id
_entity.type
_entity.pdbx_description
1 polymer ?
#
loop_
_entity_poly.entity_id
_entity_poly.type
_entity_poly.pdbx_seq_one_letter_code
_entity_poly.pdbx_strand_id
1 'polypeptide(L)'
;MPALLRLLLSLLLAAAAAPLAAVQAQPFRGYSYLLDCGGAAPTTDRRGLPWVPDDLYVSAGESLKLLDQGLLDPALSTRRVFPHSPSAKFCYEFPVDRKRRYLLRPTFFYGTYPPSSPPPVFDMIVDGTFWTAVNTTDDSLTGSASYYEGVFGASGRNMSFCLGVNPNYTDSGPFINALQVIQLHDSVYNATNFTNSAMGLIARTKFGSSGDAEKYPGDSFDRYWQPFLDSKHAVSSTHNVTSADFWNLPPPGVFNTALVAEQDAPLVLQWPPIHLQNDSYYVALYFADTLTENSRTFNVYINDYLFYEGLTVTSAGLSVFATQWILSGLTRVILTHVSGLPPLINAGEVFGLFPLGGYTFARDARALENIKRSLQNIPDDWNGDPCMPHGYAWSGVTCDKGLKPRVISL
;
A
#
# COMPACT_ATOMS: atom_id res chain seq x y z
N MET A 1 14.26 -41.28 68.68
CA MET A 1 15.53 -41.06 67.96
C MET A 1 15.97 -42.40 67.39
N PRO A 2 16.25 -42.61 66.09
CA PRO A 2 16.24 -41.72 64.90
C PRO A 2 15.02 -42.02 63.98
N ALA A 3 14.38 -41.10 63.26
CA ALA A 3 14.78 -40.18 62.19
C ALA A 3 15.05 -40.86 60.82
N LEU A 4 14.17 -40.52 59.86
CA LEU A 4 14.18 -40.78 58.41
C LEU A 4 13.97 -42.22 57.93
N LEU A 5 12.75 -42.56 57.49
CA LEU A 5 12.50 -43.16 56.16
C LEU A 5 10.99 -43.41 55.92
N ARG A 6 10.17 -42.36 55.86
CA ARG A 6 8.83 -42.42 55.25
C ARG A 6 8.45 -41.04 54.76
N LEU A 7 8.41 -40.82 53.44
CA LEU A 7 7.26 -40.22 52.77
C LEU A 7 7.45 -40.25 51.24
N LEU A 8 6.46 -40.86 50.59
CA LEU A 8 5.94 -40.50 49.26
C LEU A 8 6.76 -40.92 48.03
N LEU A 9 6.65 -42.21 47.77
CA LEU A 9 6.44 -42.76 46.43
C LEU A 9 5.14 -42.17 45.83
N SER A 10 5.21 -41.00 45.20
CA SER A 10 4.22 -40.46 44.25
C SER A 10 4.56 -39.01 43.90
N LEU A 11 5.29 -38.79 42.81
CA LEU A 11 4.89 -37.75 41.87
C LEU A 11 5.48 -38.04 40.49
N LEU A 12 4.57 -38.02 39.54
CA LEU A 12 4.64 -38.33 38.13
C LEU A 12 5.88 -37.78 37.39
N LEU A 13 6.28 -38.53 36.36
CA LEU A 13 6.99 -38.06 35.18
C LEU A 13 6.46 -36.67 34.73
N ALA A 14 7.20 -35.62 35.05
CA ALA A 14 7.12 -34.38 34.29
C ALA A 14 8.03 -34.54 33.07
N ALA A 15 7.46 -35.02 31.97
CA ALA A 15 8.08 -34.88 30.66
C ALA A 15 8.34 -33.38 30.43
N ALA A 16 9.62 -33.01 30.32
CA ALA A 16 10.01 -31.67 29.93
C ALA A 16 9.52 -31.43 28.50
N ALA A 17 8.32 -30.87 28.37
CA ALA A 17 7.88 -30.25 27.14
C ALA A 17 8.84 -29.08 26.89
N ALA A 18 9.78 -29.27 25.96
CA ALA A 18 10.50 -28.16 25.38
C ALA A 18 9.45 -27.16 24.87
N PRO A 19 9.55 -25.87 25.22
CA PRO A 19 8.65 -24.89 24.64
C PRO A 19 8.92 -24.93 23.14
N LEU A 20 7.92 -25.35 22.35
CA LEU A 20 7.80 -24.91 20.97
C LEU A 20 7.93 -23.39 21.05
N ALA A 21 9.05 -22.86 20.55
CA ALA A 21 9.17 -21.44 20.31
C ALA A 21 8.04 -21.10 19.34
N ALA A 22 6.92 -20.62 19.88
CA ALA A 22 5.97 -19.88 19.09
C ALA A 22 6.79 -18.79 18.43
N VAL A 23 6.92 -18.86 17.10
CA VAL A 23 7.40 -17.75 16.30
C VAL A 23 6.38 -16.64 16.52
N GLN A 24 6.60 -15.87 17.57
CA GLN A 24 5.85 -14.69 17.84
C GLN A 24 6.30 -13.73 16.74
N ALA A 25 5.51 -13.64 15.68
CA ALA A 25 5.69 -12.64 14.64
C ALA A 25 5.91 -11.31 15.36
N GLN A 26 7.10 -10.74 15.22
CA GLN A 26 7.43 -9.50 15.90
C GLN A 26 6.43 -8.46 15.41
N PRO A 27 5.57 -7.89 16.28
CA PRO A 27 4.65 -6.86 15.85
C PRO A 27 5.50 -5.69 15.36
N PHE A 28 5.15 -5.22 14.18
CA PHE A 28 5.74 -4.03 13.58
C PHE A 28 5.81 -2.88 14.61
N ARG A 29 7.02 -2.40 14.91
CA ARG A 29 7.27 -1.23 15.78
C ARG A 29 7.44 0.06 14.99
N GLY A 30 6.69 0.24 13.90
CA GLY A 30 6.59 1.53 13.25
C GLY A 30 5.23 2.16 13.52
N TYR A 31 5.21 3.48 13.41
CA TYR A 31 4.00 4.25 13.59
C TYR A 31 2.98 3.87 12.50
N SER A 32 1.73 3.57 12.88
CA SER A 32 0.64 3.35 11.92
C SER A 32 -0.67 3.97 12.39
N TYR A 33 -1.46 4.44 11.43
CA TYR A 33 -2.86 4.81 11.60
C TYR A 33 -3.70 3.80 10.83
N LEU A 34 -4.59 3.08 11.52
CA LEU A 34 -5.58 2.18 10.91
C LEU A 34 -6.96 2.72 11.27
N LEU A 35 -7.59 3.44 10.34
CA LEU A 35 -8.80 4.20 10.61
C LEU A 35 -10.03 3.52 10.01
N ASP A 36 -11.01 3.26 10.86
CA ASP A 36 -12.37 2.84 10.49
C ASP A 36 -13.20 4.11 10.26
N CYS A 37 -13.40 4.47 9.00
CA CYS A 37 -13.94 5.77 8.62
C CYS A 37 -15.45 5.80 8.79
N GLY A 38 -15.93 6.62 9.73
CA GLY A 38 -17.32 6.59 10.19
C GLY A 38 -17.57 5.58 11.31
N GLY A 39 -16.56 4.85 11.78
CA GLY A 39 -16.68 3.95 12.93
C GLY A 39 -16.92 4.75 14.21
N ALA A 40 -17.86 4.30 15.05
CA ALA A 40 -18.17 4.96 16.33
C ALA A 40 -17.32 4.44 17.52
N ALA A 41 -16.68 3.30 17.36
CA ALA A 41 -15.87 2.68 18.40
C ALA A 41 -14.71 1.88 17.77
N PRO A 42 -13.60 1.67 18.52
CA PRO A 42 -12.52 0.82 18.04
C PRO A 42 -13.01 -0.60 17.73
N THR A 43 -12.48 -1.17 16.65
CA THR A 43 -12.75 -2.54 16.21
C THR A 43 -11.44 -3.29 16.00
N THR A 44 -11.52 -4.62 15.88
CA THR A 44 -10.36 -5.45 15.53
C THR A 44 -10.75 -6.33 14.37
N ASP A 45 -9.94 -6.32 13.32
CA ASP A 45 -10.22 -7.17 12.15
C ASP A 45 -9.87 -8.64 12.41
N ARG A 46 -10.20 -9.51 11.44
CA ARG A 46 -9.91 -10.94 11.51
C ARG A 46 -8.41 -11.28 11.58
N ARG A 47 -7.52 -10.33 11.28
CA ARG A 47 -6.06 -10.47 11.36
C ARG A 47 -5.52 -10.02 12.73
N GLY A 48 -6.37 -9.51 13.61
CA GLY A 48 -5.98 -8.97 14.91
C GLY A 48 -5.45 -7.54 14.84
N LEU A 49 -5.66 -6.81 13.74
CA LEU A 49 -5.25 -5.41 13.63
C LEU A 49 -6.31 -4.51 14.30
N PRO A 50 -5.91 -3.60 15.21
CA PRO A 50 -6.82 -2.66 15.84
C PRO A 50 -7.10 -1.49 14.90
N TRP A 51 -8.38 -1.23 14.67
CA TRP A 51 -8.88 -0.09 13.92
C TRP A 51 -9.52 0.92 14.87
N VAL A 52 -9.28 2.21 14.64
CA VAL A 52 -9.80 3.30 15.48
C VAL A 52 -10.74 4.21 14.68
N PRO A 53 -11.73 4.83 15.33
CA PRO A 53 -12.54 5.89 14.73
C PRO A 53 -11.69 7.02 14.14
N ASP A 54 -12.20 7.60 13.06
CA ASP A 54 -11.47 8.58 12.27
C ASP A 54 -11.73 10.05 12.66
N ASP A 55 -12.68 10.31 13.56
CA ASP A 55 -13.14 11.66 13.97
C ASP A 55 -12.02 12.60 14.44
N LEU A 56 -10.94 12.08 15.02
CA LEU A 56 -9.80 12.90 15.47
C LEU A 56 -8.93 13.43 14.32
N TYR A 57 -9.10 12.88 13.12
CA TYR A 57 -8.23 13.14 11.99
C TYR A 57 -8.94 13.89 10.85
N VAL A 58 -10.26 14.00 10.88
CA VAL A 58 -11.08 14.63 9.84
C VAL A 58 -12.06 15.62 10.47
N SER A 59 -12.31 16.75 9.81
CA SER A 59 -13.17 17.80 10.36
C SER A 59 -14.57 17.87 9.74
N ALA A 60 -14.85 17.07 8.72
CA ALA A 60 -16.07 17.16 7.92
C ALA A 60 -16.59 15.75 7.54
N GLY A 61 -17.80 15.71 6.98
CA GLY A 61 -18.44 14.49 6.52
C GLY A 61 -19.20 13.75 7.62
N GLU A 62 -20.16 12.94 7.21
CA GLU A 62 -21.09 12.22 8.07
C GLU A 62 -20.74 10.73 8.11
N SER A 63 -20.89 10.12 9.28
CA SER A 63 -20.79 8.67 9.44
C SER A 63 -22.06 8.00 8.92
N LEU A 64 -21.89 6.97 8.07
CA LEU A 64 -22.95 6.11 7.60
C LEU A 64 -22.60 4.64 7.91
N LYS A 65 -23.50 3.96 8.61
CA LYS A 65 -23.42 2.52 8.79
C LYS A 65 -23.98 1.80 7.56
N LEU A 66 -23.23 0.86 7.02
CA LEU A 66 -23.69 0.01 5.94
C LEU A 66 -24.50 -1.17 6.49
N LEU A 67 -25.53 -1.58 5.76
CA LEU A 67 -26.32 -2.76 6.10
C LEU A 67 -25.48 -3.99 5.76
N ASP A 68 -24.86 -4.60 6.78
CA ASP A 68 -24.14 -5.85 6.62
C ASP A 68 -24.62 -6.92 7.61
N GLN A 69 -24.69 -8.15 7.11
CA GLN A 69 -25.12 -9.36 7.82
C GLN A 69 -23.95 -10.08 8.52
N GLY A 70 -22.84 -9.39 8.78
CA GLY A 70 -21.68 -9.92 9.52
C GLY A 70 -20.67 -10.67 8.67
N LEU A 71 -20.62 -10.39 7.36
CA LEU A 71 -19.68 -11.02 6.42
C LEU A 71 -18.53 -10.09 6.00
N LEU A 72 -18.65 -8.79 6.24
CA LEU A 72 -17.62 -7.81 5.89
C LEU A 72 -16.57 -7.67 6.98
N ASP A 73 -15.37 -7.29 6.56
CA ASP A 73 -14.34 -6.76 7.45
C ASP A 73 -14.95 -5.60 8.28
N PRO A 74 -14.79 -5.57 9.61
CA PRO A 74 -15.34 -4.51 10.45
C PRO A 74 -15.04 -3.09 9.93
N ALA A 75 -13.84 -2.88 9.37
CA ALA A 75 -13.42 -1.60 8.79
C ALA A 75 -14.16 -1.21 7.49
N LEU A 76 -15.01 -2.09 6.96
CA LEU A 76 -15.89 -1.83 5.80
C LEU A 76 -17.36 -1.75 6.18
N SER A 77 -17.70 -1.96 7.45
CA SER A 77 -19.09 -1.91 7.95
C SER A 77 -19.63 -0.47 8.08
N THR A 78 -18.74 0.51 8.03
CA THR A 78 -19.07 1.93 8.03
C THR A 78 -18.38 2.65 6.88
N ARG A 79 -18.87 3.84 6.56
CA ARG A 79 -18.18 4.79 5.70
C ARG A 79 -18.40 6.20 6.19
N ARG A 80 -17.43 7.07 5.96
CA ARG A 80 -17.63 8.52 6.02
C ARG A 80 -18.00 9.04 4.64
N VAL A 81 -19.02 9.89 4.57
CA VAL A 81 -19.51 10.49 3.33
C VAL A 81 -19.40 12.01 3.42
N PHE A 82 -18.91 12.64 2.36
CA PHE A 82 -18.71 14.08 2.30
C PHE A 82 -19.75 14.74 1.39
N PRO A 83 -20.08 16.02 1.62
CA PRO A 83 -21.03 16.72 0.77
C PRO A 83 -20.47 16.90 -0.65
N HIS A 84 -21.37 16.89 -1.65
CA HIS A 84 -21.00 17.28 -3.01
C HIS A 84 -20.85 18.81 -3.08
N SER A 85 -19.61 19.28 -2.98
CA SER A 85 -19.23 20.69 -3.11
C SER A 85 -18.20 20.82 -4.23
N PRO A 86 -18.60 21.24 -5.45
CA PRO A 86 -17.71 21.35 -6.60
C PRO A 86 -16.40 22.06 -6.27
N SER A 87 -15.26 21.46 -6.65
CA SER A 87 -13.91 21.97 -6.38
C SER A 87 -13.49 22.03 -4.90
N ALA A 88 -14.31 21.56 -3.96
CA ALA A 88 -13.91 21.39 -2.57
C ALA A 88 -13.04 20.14 -2.38
N LYS A 89 -12.24 20.13 -1.31
CA LYS A 89 -11.55 18.93 -0.83
C LYS A 89 -11.73 18.75 0.67
N PHE A 90 -11.87 17.50 1.08
CA PHE A 90 -12.03 17.12 2.49
C PHE A 90 -10.83 16.28 2.90
N CYS A 91 -10.10 16.71 3.93
CA CYS A 91 -8.81 16.12 4.27
C CYS A 91 -8.83 15.46 5.64
N TYR A 92 -8.11 14.35 5.70
CA TYR A 92 -7.56 13.80 6.91
C TYR A 92 -6.17 14.38 7.15
N GLU A 93 -5.85 14.68 8.41
CA GLU A 93 -4.57 15.27 8.83
C GLU A 93 -3.91 14.41 9.92
N PHE A 94 -2.64 14.03 9.69
CA PHE A 94 -1.92 13.13 10.60
C PHE A 94 -0.54 13.67 10.97
N PRO A 95 -0.14 13.58 12.25
CA PRO A 95 1.26 13.72 12.64
C PRO A 95 2.16 12.69 11.94
N VAL A 96 3.26 13.14 11.37
CA VAL A 96 4.26 12.30 10.71
C VAL A 96 5.68 12.77 11.02
N ASP A 97 6.62 11.86 10.88
CA ASP A 97 8.03 12.15 11.02
C ASP A 97 8.60 12.65 9.70
N ARG A 98 9.23 13.83 9.76
CA ARG A 98 9.92 14.43 8.61
C ARG A 98 10.93 13.46 8.01
N LYS A 99 11.02 13.45 6.68
CA LYS A 99 11.97 12.62 5.90
C LYS A 99 11.74 11.11 6.03
N ARG A 100 10.65 10.67 6.68
CA ARG A 100 10.20 9.28 6.61
C ARG A 100 9.27 9.09 5.41
N ARG A 101 9.03 7.84 5.06
CA ARG A 101 8.08 7.46 4.01
C ARG A 101 6.90 6.73 4.62
N TYR A 102 5.78 6.91 3.98
CA TYR A 102 4.51 6.36 4.43
C TYR A 102 3.84 5.66 3.25
N LEU A 103 3.37 4.44 3.51
CA LEU A 103 2.40 3.76 2.67
C LEU A 103 1.02 4.26 3.08
N LEU A 104 0.29 4.84 2.13
CA LEU A 104 -1.10 5.23 2.28
C LEU A 104 -1.97 4.23 1.52
N ARG A 105 -2.96 3.65 2.19
CA ARG A 105 -3.93 2.74 1.60
C ARG A 105 -5.36 3.10 2.04
N PRO A 106 -6.05 3.97 1.29
CA PRO A 106 -7.49 4.14 1.42
C PRO A 106 -8.23 2.96 0.78
N THR A 107 -9.34 2.57 1.39
CA THR A 107 -10.25 1.52 0.89
C THR A 107 -11.67 2.07 0.78
N PHE A 108 -12.31 1.71 -0.32
CA PHE A 108 -13.62 2.20 -0.73
C PHE A 108 -14.55 1.02 -1.00
N PHE A 109 -15.68 0.99 -0.31
CA PHE A 109 -16.73 0.00 -0.47
C PHE A 109 -18.09 0.70 -0.51
N TYR A 110 -18.75 0.63 -1.67
CA TYR A 110 -20.00 1.36 -1.91
C TYR A 110 -21.21 0.73 -1.19
N GLY A 111 -21.18 -0.55 -0.86
CA GLY A 111 -22.11 -1.20 0.06
C GLY A 111 -23.35 -1.87 -0.56
N THR A 112 -23.94 -1.31 -1.63
CA THR A 112 -25.19 -1.83 -2.19
C THR A 112 -24.95 -2.62 -3.47
N TYR A 113 -25.44 -3.86 -3.51
CA TYR A 113 -25.49 -4.68 -4.72
C TYR A 113 -26.89 -5.28 -4.94
N PRO A 114 -27.54 -5.02 -6.10
CA PRO A 114 -27.12 -4.06 -7.12
C PRO A 114 -27.18 -2.61 -6.58
N PRO A 115 -26.29 -1.71 -7.05
CA PRO A 115 -26.30 -0.33 -6.59
C PRO A 115 -27.57 0.39 -7.08
N SER A 116 -28.20 1.18 -6.21
CA SER A 116 -29.37 2.00 -6.57
C SER A 116 -29.02 3.21 -7.44
N SER A 117 -27.76 3.62 -7.41
CA SER A 117 -27.18 4.70 -8.20
C SER A 117 -25.67 4.43 -8.39
N PRO A 118 -25.06 4.89 -9.49
CA PRO A 118 -23.61 4.75 -9.70
C PRO A 118 -22.82 5.36 -8.53
N PRO A 119 -21.68 4.77 -8.14
CA PRO A 119 -20.83 5.35 -7.13
C PRO A 119 -20.23 6.69 -7.61
N PRO A 120 -19.94 7.62 -6.70
CA PRO A 120 -19.25 8.87 -7.04
C PRO A 120 -17.84 8.58 -7.55
N VAL A 121 -17.38 9.44 -8.47
CA VAL A 121 -15.99 9.47 -8.93
C VAL A 121 -15.36 10.79 -8.45
N PHE A 122 -14.22 10.70 -7.79
CA PHE A 122 -13.59 11.83 -7.10
C PHE A 122 -12.07 11.66 -7.04
N ASP A 123 -11.34 12.72 -6.71
CA ASP A 123 -9.88 12.72 -6.73
C ASP A 123 -9.27 12.42 -5.36
N MET A 124 -8.17 11.68 -5.32
CA MET A 124 -7.30 11.58 -4.13
C MET A 124 -6.14 12.54 -4.25
N ILE A 125 -5.86 13.21 -3.14
CA ILE A 125 -4.84 14.23 -3.05
C ILE A 125 -4.00 13.94 -1.80
N VAL A 126 -2.68 14.01 -1.90
CA VAL A 126 -1.78 13.91 -0.76
C VAL A 126 -0.89 15.14 -0.73
N ASP A 127 -0.94 15.91 0.36
CA ASP A 127 -0.04 17.06 0.53
C ASP A 127 -0.05 18.02 -0.69
N GLY A 128 -1.26 18.37 -1.16
CA GLY A 128 -1.44 19.25 -2.33
C GLY A 128 -1.09 18.61 -3.69
N THR A 129 -0.70 17.34 -3.71
CA THR A 129 -0.40 16.56 -4.91
C THR A 129 -1.61 15.75 -5.34
N PHE A 130 -2.08 15.92 -6.57
CA PHE A 130 -3.04 14.99 -7.16
C PHE A 130 -2.40 13.61 -7.31
N TRP A 131 -3.03 12.57 -6.76
CA TRP A 131 -2.55 11.20 -6.84
C TRP A 131 -3.27 10.43 -7.95
N THR A 132 -4.58 10.22 -7.82
CA THR A 132 -5.40 9.54 -8.84
C THR A 132 -6.88 9.78 -8.56
N ALA A 133 -7.71 9.63 -9.59
CA ALA A 133 -9.15 9.52 -9.42
C ALA A 133 -9.53 8.15 -8.84
N VAL A 134 -10.52 8.13 -7.97
CA VAL A 134 -11.19 6.94 -7.46
C VAL A 134 -12.41 6.68 -8.32
N ASN A 135 -12.44 5.51 -8.94
CA ASN A 135 -13.61 5.02 -9.65
C ASN A 135 -13.86 3.57 -9.24
N THR A 136 -14.94 3.35 -8.50
CA THR A 136 -15.35 2.02 -8.02
C THR A 136 -16.58 1.49 -8.77
N THR A 137 -16.84 1.98 -9.99
CA THR A 137 -18.02 1.59 -10.77
C THR A 137 -18.05 0.08 -10.96
N ASP A 138 -16.95 -0.51 -11.46
CA ASP A 138 -16.86 -1.94 -11.72
C ASP A 138 -16.93 -2.77 -10.43
N ASP A 139 -16.26 -2.34 -9.36
CA ASP A 139 -16.29 -3.02 -8.07
C ASP A 139 -17.68 -3.01 -7.43
N SER A 140 -18.43 -1.91 -7.59
CA SER A 140 -19.81 -1.82 -7.10
C SER A 140 -20.76 -2.80 -7.80
N LEU A 141 -20.48 -3.14 -9.07
CA LEU A 141 -21.23 -4.12 -9.84
C LEU A 141 -20.94 -5.57 -9.41
N THR A 142 -19.94 -5.80 -8.58
CA THR A 142 -19.64 -7.13 -8.01
C THR A 142 -19.76 -7.15 -6.49
N GLY A 143 -20.25 -6.06 -5.88
CA GLY A 143 -20.31 -5.92 -4.43
C GLY A 143 -18.93 -6.03 -3.78
N SER A 144 -17.88 -5.58 -4.46
CA SER A 144 -16.49 -5.67 -4.01
C SER A 144 -15.97 -4.32 -3.50
N ALA A 145 -14.95 -4.37 -2.66
CA ALA A 145 -14.23 -3.20 -2.19
C ALA A 145 -12.96 -2.99 -3.02
N SER A 146 -12.60 -1.74 -3.28
CA SER A 146 -11.36 -1.35 -3.95
C SER A 146 -10.43 -0.69 -2.95
N TYR A 147 -9.14 -0.99 -3.05
CA TYR A 147 -8.11 -0.22 -2.34
C TYR A 147 -7.15 0.38 -3.36
N TYR A 148 -6.59 1.52 -3.00
CA TYR A 148 -5.49 2.14 -3.70
C TYR A 148 -4.29 2.14 -2.77
N GLU A 149 -3.07 2.06 -3.28
CA GLU A 149 -1.87 2.11 -2.43
C GLU A 149 -0.83 3.03 -3.04
N GLY A 150 -0.30 3.94 -2.23
CA GLY A 150 0.73 4.87 -2.65
C GLY A 150 1.81 5.03 -1.59
N VAL A 151 3.01 5.40 -2.02
CA VAL A 151 4.14 5.68 -1.14
C VAL A 151 4.54 7.14 -1.29
N PHE A 152 4.56 7.84 -0.16
CA PHE A 152 4.80 9.28 -0.08
C PHE A 152 5.90 9.59 0.92
N GLY A 153 6.74 10.58 0.60
CA GLY A 153 7.71 11.13 1.53
C GLY A 153 7.10 12.26 2.36
N ALA A 154 7.30 12.27 3.68
CA ALA A 154 6.86 13.35 4.54
C ALA A 154 7.85 14.54 4.49
N SER A 155 7.42 15.65 3.89
CA SER A 155 8.20 16.90 3.84
C SER A 155 8.14 17.69 5.15
N GLY A 156 6.99 17.62 5.83
CA GLY A 156 6.64 18.29 7.08
C GLY A 156 6.42 17.33 8.25
N ARG A 157 5.91 17.89 9.36
CA ARG A 157 5.52 17.13 10.56
C ARG A 157 4.07 16.65 10.54
N ASN A 158 3.32 17.08 9.53
CA ASN A 158 1.97 16.64 9.26
C ASN A 158 1.90 16.21 7.80
N MET A 159 1.01 15.28 7.52
CA MET A 159 0.65 14.84 6.18
C MET A 159 -0.87 14.90 6.05
N SER A 160 -1.32 15.39 4.91
CA SER A 160 -2.73 15.50 4.54
C SER A 160 -3.08 14.46 3.47
N PHE A 161 -4.19 13.76 3.65
CA PHE A 161 -4.83 12.91 2.64
C PHE A 161 -6.23 13.44 2.39
N CYS A 162 -6.53 13.91 1.19
CA CYS A 162 -7.79 14.56 0.86
C CYS A 162 -8.55 13.84 -0.26
N LEU A 163 -9.87 13.94 -0.17
CA LEU A 163 -10.82 13.58 -1.22
C LEU A 163 -11.34 14.85 -1.88
N GLY A 164 -11.06 15.04 -3.17
CA GLY A 164 -11.43 16.20 -3.96
C GLY A 164 -12.66 15.96 -4.83
N VAL A 165 -13.65 16.85 -4.76
CA VAL A 165 -14.86 16.82 -5.59
C VAL A 165 -14.54 17.44 -6.96
N ASN A 166 -14.24 16.62 -7.96
CA ASN A 166 -14.03 17.10 -9.32
C ASN A 166 -15.39 17.35 -10.01
N PRO A 167 -15.70 18.59 -10.45
CA PRO A 167 -17.00 18.91 -11.05
C PRO A 167 -17.23 18.24 -12.41
N ASN A 168 -16.20 17.68 -13.05
CA ASN A 168 -16.33 17.05 -14.37
C ASN A 168 -16.69 15.56 -14.31
N TYR A 169 -16.83 14.98 -13.12
CA TYR A 169 -17.05 13.54 -12.96
C TYR A 169 -18.50 13.17 -12.65
N THR A 170 -18.90 13.34 -11.38
CA THR A 170 -20.21 12.91 -10.88
C THR A 170 -20.78 13.96 -9.92
N ASP A 171 -22.11 14.03 -9.85
CA ASP A 171 -22.84 14.99 -8.98
C ASP A 171 -23.07 14.46 -7.55
N SER A 172 -22.21 13.53 -7.09
CA SER A 172 -22.27 12.92 -5.76
C SER A 172 -20.99 13.17 -4.99
N GLY A 173 -21.09 13.21 -3.67
CA GLY A 173 -19.97 13.51 -2.78
C GLY A 173 -19.04 12.32 -2.56
N PRO A 174 -17.75 12.53 -2.27
CA PRO A 174 -16.81 11.46 -1.97
C PRO A 174 -17.19 10.64 -0.74
N PHE A 175 -16.63 9.44 -0.64
CA PHE A 175 -16.74 8.62 0.55
C PHE A 175 -15.45 7.84 0.80
N ILE A 176 -15.27 7.31 2.00
CA ILE A 176 -14.16 6.42 2.37
C ILE A 176 -14.60 5.48 3.49
N ASN A 177 -14.14 4.23 3.46
CA ASN A 177 -14.47 3.22 4.47
C ASN A 177 -13.31 2.99 5.43
N ALA A 178 -12.09 2.89 4.89
CA ALA A 178 -10.92 2.66 5.71
C ALA A 178 -9.72 3.45 5.19
N LEU A 179 -8.84 3.88 6.09
CA LEU A 179 -7.58 4.53 5.74
C LEU A 179 -6.44 3.95 6.57
N GLN A 180 -5.48 3.33 5.89
CA GLN A 180 -4.23 2.89 6.49
C GLN A 180 -3.11 3.87 6.14
N VAL A 181 -2.35 4.32 7.13
CA VAL A 181 -1.14 5.13 6.95
C VAL A 181 -0.03 4.46 7.74
N ILE A 182 0.91 3.83 7.05
CA ILE A 182 1.93 2.96 7.65
C ILE A 182 3.31 3.55 7.37
N GLN A 183 4.04 3.89 8.42
CA GLN A 183 5.44 4.32 8.28
C GLN A 183 6.28 3.17 7.70
N LEU A 184 7.12 3.44 6.71
CA LEU A 184 8.01 2.43 6.15
C LEU A 184 9.39 2.49 6.81
N HIS A 185 10.08 1.34 6.85
CA HIS A 185 11.46 1.27 7.31
C HIS A 185 12.41 2.05 6.38
N ASP A 186 13.56 2.49 6.89
CA ASP A 186 14.50 3.34 6.16
C ASP A 186 15.13 2.69 4.92
N SER A 187 15.13 1.37 4.83
CA SER A 187 15.60 0.65 3.64
C SER A 187 14.55 0.64 2.51
N VAL A 188 13.27 0.46 2.84
CA VAL A 188 12.20 0.15 1.88
C VAL A 188 12.02 1.31 0.89
N TYR A 189 12.26 1.05 -0.41
CA TYR A 189 12.21 2.01 -1.52
C TYR A 189 13.16 3.21 -1.42
N ASN A 190 14.30 3.12 -0.70
CA ASN A 190 15.17 4.31 -0.50
C ASN A 190 15.94 4.80 -1.71
N ALA A 191 15.96 4.02 -2.78
CA ALA A 191 16.54 4.44 -4.04
C ALA A 191 15.63 5.44 -4.79
N THR A 192 14.35 5.54 -4.43
CA THR A 192 13.41 6.48 -5.05
C THR A 192 13.51 7.88 -4.44
N ASN A 193 13.52 8.92 -5.27
CA ASN A 193 13.55 10.30 -4.82
C ASN A 193 12.15 10.80 -4.42
N PHE A 194 11.78 10.60 -3.16
CA PHE A 194 10.52 11.07 -2.61
C PHE A 194 10.44 12.58 -2.31
N THR A 195 11.46 13.38 -2.66
CA THR A 195 11.35 14.85 -2.59
C THR A 195 10.70 15.45 -3.83
N ASN A 196 10.68 14.71 -4.94
CA ASN A 196 10.20 15.19 -6.24
C ASN A 196 9.09 14.32 -6.83
N SER A 197 8.97 13.06 -6.40
CA SER A 197 7.98 12.11 -6.91
C SER A 197 7.36 11.29 -5.79
N ALA A 198 6.16 10.78 -6.03
CA ALA A 198 5.55 9.71 -5.24
C ALA A 198 5.34 8.46 -6.12
N MET A 199 4.98 7.35 -5.49
CA MET A 199 4.72 6.09 -6.17
C MET A 199 3.27 5.67 -5.96
N GLY A 200 2.60 5.23 -7.02
CA GLY A 200 1.29 4.58 -6.97
C GLY A 200 1.42 3.11 -7.34
N LEU A 201 0.93 2.20 -6.50
CA LEU A 201 1.04 0.77 -6.73
C LEU A 201 0.27 0.36 -7.99
N ILE A 202 0.93 -0.40 -8.86
CA ILE A 202 0.34 -1.00 -10.05
C ILE A 202 0.11 -2.49 -9.81
N ALA A 203 1.15 -3.17 -9.35
CA ALA A 203 1.09 -4.58 -9.01
C ALA A 203 2.12 -4.92 -7.95
N ARG A 204 1.73 -5.80 -7.02
CA ARG A 204 2.64 -6.49 -6.10
C ARG A 204 2.21 -7.93 -6.06
N THR A 205 3.12 -8.82 -6.41
CA THR A 205 2.75 -10.19 -6.80
C THR A 205 3.67 -11.21 -6.17
N LYS A 206 3.09 -12.29 -5.66
CA LYS A 206 3.78 -13.54 -5.35
C LYS A 206 3.47 -14.57 -6.44
N PHE A 207 4.52 -15.04 -7.11
CA PHE A 207 4.42 -15.91 -8.28
C PHE A 207 4.37 -17.38 -7.90
N GLY A 208 3.66 -18.19 -8.69
CA GLY A 208 3.53 -19.63 -8.48
C GLY A 208 2.52 -20.01 -7.39
N SER A 209 1.60 -19.11 -7.03
CA SER A 209 0.59 -19.32 -5.99
C SER A 209 -0.81 -18.96 -6.47
N SER A 210 -1.82 -19.71 -6.03
CA SER A 210 -3.25 -19.42 -6.20
C SER A 210 -3.99 -19.19 -4.87
N GLY A 211 -3.27 -19.16 -3.74
CA GLY A 211 -3.85 -18.94 -2.42
C GLY A 211 -4.10 -17.46 -2.13
N ASP A 212 -4.45 -17.15 -0.88
CA ASP A 212 -4.66 -15.77 -0.42
C ASP A 212 -3.42 -14.89 -0.60
N ALA A 213 -3.64 -13.58 -0.69
CA ALA A 213 -2.54 -12.62 -0.71
C ALA A 213 -1.65 -12.75 0.55
N GLU A 214 -0.33 -12.71 0.36
CA GLU A 214 0.61 -12.58 1.49
C GLU A 214 0.54 -11.14 2.01
N LYS A 215 0.32 -10.96 3.31
CA LYS A 215 0.11 -9.67 3.99
C LYS A 215 0.38 -9.81 5.49
N TYR A 216 0.01 -8.84 6.32
CA TYR A 216 0.14 -8.99 7.77
C TYR A 216 -0.58 -10.27 8.26
N PRO A 217 0.04 -11.08 9.14
CA PRO A 217 1.28 -10.83 9.89
C PRO A 217 2.60 -11.20 9.17
N GLY A 218 2.54 -11.80 7.98
CA GLY A 218 3.73 -12.20 7.23
C GLY A 218 4.53 -11.02 6.67
N ASP A 219 3.84 -9.95 6.24
CA ASP A 219 4.44 -8.67 5.86
C ASP A 219 4.30 -7.64 6.98
N SER A 220 5.44 -7.17 7.52
CA SER A 220 5.47 -6.20 8.61
C SER A 220 4.95 -4.81 8.24
N PHE A 221 4.89 -4.47 6.95
CA PHE A 221 4.31 -3.23 6.44
C PHE A 221 2.88 -3.41 5.93
N ASP A 222 2.28 -4.58 6.19
CA ASP A 222 0.96 -5.00 5.71
C ASP A 222 0.77 -4.79 4.20
N ARG A 223 1.82 -4.92 3.39
CA ARG A 223 1.72 -4.87 1.92
C ARG A 223 0.99 -6.11 1.41
N TYR A 224 0.11 -5.92 0.43
CA TYR A 224 -0.67 -7.03 -0.13
C TYR A 224 0.03 -7.59 -1.37
N TRP A 225 0.57 -8.80 -1.24
CA TRP A 225 1.20 -9.54 -2.35
C TRP A 225 0.19 -10.50 -2.97
N GLN A 226 -0.36 -10.08 -4.12
CA GLN A 226 -1.41 -10.83 -4.80
C GLN A 226 -0.86 -12.12 -5.43
N PRO A 227 -1.61 -13.23 -5.36
CA PRO A 227 -1.23 -14.46 -6.03
C PRO A 227 -1.20 -14.28 -7.56
N PHE A 228 -0.23 -14.91 -8.22
CA PHE A 228 -0.21 -15.08 -9.66
C PHE A 228 0.18 -16.52 -9.97
N LEU A 229 -0.79 -17.28 -10.49
CA LEU A 229 -0.62 -18.69 -10.79
C LEU A 229 -0.38 -18.89 -12.30
N ASP A 230 0.67 -19.62 -12.61
CA ASP A 230 0.81 -20.34 -13.87
C ASP A 230 1.13 -21.80 -13.54
N SER A 231 0.11 -22.65 -13.60
CA SER A 231 0.19 -24.06 -13.18
C SER A 231 1.25 -24.86 -13.92
N LYS A 232 1.64 -24.43 -15.13
CA LYS A 232 2.66 -25.13 -15.92
C LYS A 232 4.05 -24.93 -15.32
N HIS A 233 4.32 -23.74 -14.78
CA HIS A 233 5.64 -23.33 -14.31
C HIS A 233 5.75 -23.25 -12.78
N ALA A 234 4.63 -23.36 -12.06
CA ALA A 234 4.57 -23.21 -10.62
C ALA A 234 5.27 -24.35 -9.86
N VAL A 235 6.12 -23.98 -8.91
CA VAL A 235 6.78 -24.90 -7.98
C VAL A 235 6.71 -24.36 -6.55
N SER A 236 6.73 -25.28 -5.58
CA SER A 236 6.90 -24.94 -4.17
C SER A 236 8.37 -24.96 -3.77
N SER A 237 8.74 -24.07 -2.85
CA SER A 237 10.02 -24.04 -2.16
C SER A 237 9.86 -24.56 -0.74
N THR A 238 10.85 -25.30 -0.25
CA THR A 238 10.93 -25.73 1.17
C THR A 238 12.00 -24.94 1.94
N HIS A 239 12.66 -23.97 1.30
CA HIS A 239 13.70 -23.18 1.90
C HIS A 239 13.18 -21.91 2.56
N ASN A 240 13.69 -21.65 3.75
CA ASN A 240 13.39 -20.43 4.50
C ASN A 240 14.29 -19.31 4.00
N VAL A 241 13.68 -18.32 3.36
CA VAL A 241 14.34 -17.09 2.93
C VAL A 241 14.14 -16.02 4.01
N THR A 242 15.22 -15.30 4.37
CA THR A 242 15.14 -14.25 5.38
C THR A 242 14.94 -12.89 4.72
N SER A 243 13.89 -12.15 5.11
CA SER A 243 13.59 -10.83 4.53
C SER A 243 14.69 -9.80 4.68
N ALA A 244 15.51 -9.90 5.74
CA ALA A 244 16.56 -8.94 6.07
C ALA A 244 17.69 -8.85 5.01
N ASP A 245 17.84 -9.89 4.19
CA ASP A 245 18.85 -9.93 3.12
C ASP A 245 18.42 -9.12 1.89
N PHE A 246 17.17 -8.65 1.87
CA PHE A 246 16.57 -7.92 0.77
C PHE A 246 16.30 -6.48 1.16
N TRP A 247 16.61 -5.56 0.25
CA TRP A 247 16.53 -4.13 0.51
C TRP A 247 15.11 -3.63 0.86
N ASN A 248 14.10 -4.17 0.16
CA ASN A 248 12.69 -3.83 0.36
C ASN A 248 11.97 -4.72 1.37
N LEU A 249 12.70 -5.61 2.06
CA LEU A 249 12.17 -6.48 3.11
C LEU A 249 10.87 -7.22 2.69
N PRO A 250 10.77 -7.86 1.50
CA PRO A 250 9.62 -8.68 1.14
C PRO A 250 9.42 -9.80 2.18
N PRO A 251 8.17 -10.19 2.47
CA PRO A 251 7.89 -11.17 3.52
C PRO A 251 8.38 -12.56 3.10
N PRO A 252 8.84 -13.43 4.02
CA PRO A 252 9.39 -14.74 3.66
C PRO A 252 8.40 -15.59 2.85
N GLY A 253 7.10 -15.45 3.13
CA GLY A 253 6.02 -16.20 2.50
C GLY A 253 5.95 -16.07 0.97
N VAL A 254 6.49 -14.99 0.38
CA VAL A 254 6.52 -14.83 -1.09
C VAL A 254 7.55 -15.73 -1.77
N PHE A 255 8.53 -16.27 -1.02
CA PHE A 255 9.55 -17.17 -1.55
C PHE A 255 9.18 -18.66 -1.40
N ASN A 256 8.03 -18.96 -0.78
CA ASN A 256 7.51 -20.33 -0.66
C ASN A 256 7.08 -20.92 -2.00
N THR A 257 6.91 -20.08 -3.03
CA THR A 257 6.58 -20.50 -4.38
C THR A 257 7.44 -19.75 -5.40
N ALA A 258 7.54 -20.30 -6.60
CA ALA A 258 8.18 -19.67 -7.75
C ALA A 258 7.51 -20.11 -9.05
N LEU A 259 7.73 -19.35 -10.12
CA LEU A 259 7.59 -19.84 -11.49
C LEU A 259 8.97 -20.18 -12.03
N VAL A 260 9.14 -21.37 -12.60
CA VAL A 260 10.40 -21.88 -13.15
C VAL A 260 10.23 -22.19 -14.63
N ALA A 261 11.21 -21.82 -15.46
CA ALA A 261 11.20 -22.16 -16.88
C ALA A 261 11.29 -23.68 -17.10
N GLU A 262 10.81 -24.11 -18.26
CA GLU A 262 11.16 -25.44 -18.79
C GLU A 262 12.65 -25.51 -19.14
N GLN A 263 13.18 -26.73 -19.20
CA GLN A 263 14.58 -26.96 -19.56
C GLN A 263 14.89 -26.35 -20.94
N ASP A 264 15.96 -25.57 -21.01
CA ASP A 264 16.47 -24.89 -22.21
C ASP A 264 15.48 -23.92 -22.89
N ALA A 265 14.40 -23.52 -22.20
CA ALA A 265 13.42 -22.54 -22.65
C ALA A 265 13.49 -21.24 -21.81
N PRO A 266 13.13 -20.08 -22.37
CA PRO A 266 12.96 -18.87 -21.58
C PRO A 266 11.66 -18.93 -20.75
N LEU A 267 11.68 -18.37 -19.54
CA LEU A 267 10.44 -18.04 -18.82
C LEU A 267 9.91 -16.72 -19.38
N VAL A 268 8.67 -16.69 -19.87
CA VAL A 268 8.03 -15.49 -20.40
C VAL A 268 6.74 -15.22 -19.64
N LEU A 269 6.67 -14.08 -18.95
CA LEU A 269 5.53 -13.69 -18.14
C LEU A 269 4.95 -12.38 -18.66
N GLN A 270 3.64 -12.34 -18.95
CA GLN A 270 2.96 -11.07 -19.18
C GLN A 270 2.56 -10.48 -17.83
N TRP A 271 3.42 -9.63 -17.28
CA TRP A 271 3.25 -9.05 -15.95
C TRP A 271 3.77 -7.61 -15.90
N PRO A 272 3.03 -6.65 -15.32
CA PRO A 272 1.70 -6.82 -14.70
C PRO A 272 0.61 -7.15 -15.74
N PRO A 273 -0.50 -7.82 -15.35
CA PRO A 273 -1.54 -8.29 -16.27
C PRO A 273 -2.51 -7.16 -16.68
N ILE A 274 -1.99 -5.95 -16.88
CA ILE A 274 -2.75 -4.76 -17.27
C ILE A 274 -1.99 -3.95 -18.32
N HIS A 275 -2.70 -3.09 -19.05
CA HIS A 275 -2.06 -2.12 -19.93
C HIS A 275 -1.52 -0.94 -19.13
N LEU A 276 -0.23 -0.66 -19.28
CA LEU A 276 0.44 0.48 -18.67
C LEU A 276 0.36 1.71 -19.58
N GLN A 277 0.28 2.88 -18.98
CA GLN A 277 0.47 4.14 -19.70
C GLN A 277 1.94 4.29 -20.08
N ASN A 278 2.22 5.10 -21.10
CA ASN A 278 3.62 5.42 -21.45
C ASN A 278 4.19 6.38 -20.41
N ASP A 279 4.86 5.83 -19.40
CA ASP A 279 5.39 6.58 -18.27
C ASP A 279 6.59 5.88 -17.62
N SER A 280 7.16 6.50 -16.59
CA SER A 280 8.23 5.96 -15.76
C SER A 280 7.67 5.13 -14.61
N TYR A 281 8.25 3.94 -14.43
CA TYR A 281 7.86 2.99 -13.41
C TYR A 281 9.04 2.62 -12.52
N TYR A 282 8.77 2.41 -11.24
CA TYR A 282 9.65 1.65 -10.38
C TYR A 282 9.32 0.16 -10.58
N VAL A 283 10.34 -0.67 -10.81
CA VAL A 283 10.18 -2.12 -10.96
C VAL A 283 11.17 -2.82 -10.04
N ALA A 284 10.70 -3.79 -9.25
CA ALA A 284 11.55 -4.68 -8.47
C ALA A 284 11.15 -6.14 -8.69
N LEU A 285 12.12 -7.01 -8.89
CA LEU A 285 11.94 -8.44 -9.09
C LEU A 285 12.75 -9.20 -8.03
N TYR A 286 12.14 -10.23 -7.45
CA TYR A 286 12.67 -10.96 -6.31
C TYR A 286 12.87 -12.44 -6.64
N PHE A 287 14.04 -12.94 -6.25
CA PHE A 287 14.53 -14.25 -6.63
C PHE A 287 15.13 -14.97 -5.43
N ALA A 288 14.86 -16.26 -5.29
CA ALA A 288 15.52 -17.17 -4.37
C ALA A 288 15.43 -18.60 -4.94
N ASP A 289 16.54 -19.31 -5.01
CA ASP A 289 16.55 -20.69 -5.50
C ASP A 289 15.82 -21.62 -4.51
N THR A 290 15.10 -22.58 -5.07
CA THR A 290 14.36 -23.61 -4.35
C THR A 290 15.23 -24.80 -3.94
N LEU A 291 16.50 -24.85 -4.36
CA LEU A 291 17.46 -25.90 -4.03
C LEU A 291 18.73 -25.36 -3.35
N THR A 292 19.11 -25.94 -2.21
CA THR A 292 20.38 -25.66 -1.52
C THR A 292 21.60 -26.08 -2.35
N GLU A 293 22.66 -25.26 -2.28
CA GLU A 293 23.97 -25.46 -2.94
C GLU A 293 23.99 -25.37 -4.48
N ASN A 294 22.84 -25.11 -5.10
CA ASN A 294 22.77 -24.79 -6.52
C ASN A 294 22.74 -23.28 -6.75
N SER A 295 23.16 -22.90 -7.94
CA SER A 295 22.99 -21.54 -8.45
C SER A 295 22.46 -21.59 -9.87
N ARG A 296 21.65 -20.60 -10.22
CA ARG A 296 21.17 -20.38 -11.59
C ARG A 296 21.68 -19.06 -12.07
N THR A 297 22.25 -19.02 -13.26
CA THR A 297 22.62 -17.76 -13.91
C THR A 297 21.75 -17.56 -15.13
N PHE A 298 21.10 -16.40 -15.21
CA PHE A 298 20.22 -16.05 -16.32
C PHE A 298 20.20 -14.54 -16.54
N ASN A 299 19.82 -14.12 -17.75
CA ASN A 299 19.54 -12.72 -18.03
C ASN A 299 18.07 -12.41 -17.75
N VAL A 300 17.82 -11.18 -17.32
CA VAL A 300 16.48 -10.64 -17.10
C VAL A 300 16.23 -9.57 -18.14
N TYR A 301 15.12 -9.69 -18.87
CA TYR A 301 14.63 -8.67 -19.79
C TYR A 301 13.25 -8.21 -19.34
N ILE A 302 12.99 -6.93 -19.57
CA ILE A 302 11.64 -6.37 -19.50
C ILE A 302 11.31 -5.85 -20.90
N ASN A 303 10.27 -6.43 -21.48
CA ASN A 303 10.00 -6.40 -22.91
C ASN A 303 11.23 -6.89 -23.68
N ASP A 304 11.68 -6.13 -24.68
CA ASP A 304 12.84 -6.49 -25.50
C ASP A 304 14.14 -5.81 -25.01
N TYR A 305 14.13 -5.23 -23.79
CA TYR A 305 15.26 -4.51 -23.20
C TYR A 305 15.90 -5.29 -22.07
N LEU A 306 17.23 -5.34 -22.07
CA LEU A 306 18.02 -6.00 -21.02
C LEU A 306 17.89 -5.23 -19.71
N PHE A 307 17.31 -5.88 -18.71
CA PHE A 307 17.11 -5.34 -17.36
C PHE A 307 18.27 -5.69 -16.44
N TYR A 308 18.77 -6.93 -16.54
CA TYR A 308 19.95 -7.38 -15.81
C TYR A 308 20.67 -8.49 -16.59
N GLU A 309 22.00 -8.37 -16.70
CA GLU A 309 22.85 -9.36 -17.37
C GLU A 309 23.50 -10.31 -16.35
N GLY A 310 23.44 -11.62 -16.61
CA GLY A 310 24.17 -12.63 -15.83
C GLY A 310 23.78 -12.68 -14.35
N LEU A 311 22.49 -12.59 -14.03
CA LEU A 311 22.00 -12.67 -12.65
C LEU A 311 22.22 -14.06 -12.08
N THR A 312 23.12 -14.20 -11.09
CA THR A 312 23.34 -15.45 -10.37
C THR A 312 22.52 -15.51 -9.09
N VAL A 313 21.52 -16.40 -9.06
CA VAL A 313 20.61 -16.60 -7.93
C VAL A 313 20.98 -17.87 -7.16
N THR A 314 20.98 -17.78 -5.83
CA THR A 314 21.15 -18.90 -4.88
C THR A 314 19.96 -18.97 -3.94
N SER A 315 19.95 -19.93 -3.01
CA SER A 315 18.90 -20.05 -1.98
C SER A 315 18.88 -18.90 -0.96
N ALA A 316 19.95 -18.10 -0.84
CA ALA A 316 19.93 -16.87 -0.06
C ALA A 316 19.00 -15.80 -0.68
N GLY A 317 18.87 -15.85 -2.00
CA GLY A 317 18.07 -14.93 -2.79
C GLY A 317 18.67 -13.53 -2.93
N LEU A 318 18.05 -12.75 -3.81
CA LEU A 318 18.42 -11.38 -4.12
C LEU A 318 17.24 -10.65 -4.79
N SER A 319 17.37 -9.34 -4.92
CA SER A 319 16.47 -8.51 -5.71
C SER A 319 17.22 -7.68 -6.73
N VAL A 320 16.64 -7.51 -7.91
CA VAL A 320 17.05 -6.49 -8.88
C VAL A 320 15.92 -5.49 -9.08
N PHE A 321 16.27 -4.21 -9.24
CA PHE A 321 15.28 -3.16 -9.36
C PHE A 321 15.76 -2.03 -10.26
N ALA A 322 14.81 -1.29 -10.82
CA ALA A 322 15.02 -0.01 -11.45
C ALA A 322 14.06 1.02 -10.83
N THR A 323 14.59 2.20 -10.55
CA THR A 323 13.80 3.29 -9.96
C THR A 323 13.08 4.13 -10.99
N GLN A 324 13.48 4.05 -12.27
CA GLN A 324 12.86 4.74 -13.41
C GLN A 324 13.04 3.86 -14.65
N TRP A 325 12.02 3.07 -14.98
CA TRP A 325 11.97 2.24 -16.17
C TRP A 325 10.77 2.63 -17.01
N ILE A 326 10.98 2.95 -18.29
CA ILE A 326 9.89 3.37 -19.16
C ILE A 326 9.12 2.14 -19.63
N LEU A 327 7.82 2.10 -19.34
CA LEU A 327 6.91 1.05 -19.81
C LEU A 327 5.73 1.67 -20.54
N SER A 328 5.11 0.89 -21.42
CA SER A 328 3.88 1.27 -22.12
C SER A 328 3.19 0.01 -22.63
N GLY A 329 1.86 -0.04 -22.57
CA GLY A 329 1.07 -1.19 -23.02
C GLY A 329 1.28 -2.43 -22.15
N LEU A 330 1.20 -3.61 -22.76
CA LEU A 330 1.45 -4.87 -22.07
C LEU A 330 2.95 -5.06 -21.85
N THR A 331 3.32 -5.46 -20.65
CA THR A 331 4.72 -5.70 -20.27
C THR A 331 5.01 -7.19 -20.19
N ARG A 332 6.18 -7.60 -20.69
CA ARG A 332 6.69 -8.96 -20.56
C ARG A 332 7.94 -8.98 -19.68
N VAL A 333 8.00 -9.84 -18.69
CA VAL A 333 9.24 -10.20 -18.01
C VAL A 333 9.76 -11.49 -18.64
N ILE A 334 10.99 -11.47 -19.16
CA ILE A 334 11.59 -12.61 -19.87
C ILE A 334 12.89 -12.98 -19.17
N LEU A 335 13.00 -14.24 -18.75
CA LEU A 335 14.22 -14.78 -18.14
C LEU A 335 14.85 -15.80 -19.09
N THR A 336 16.10 -15.59 -19.47
CA THR A 336 16.81 -16.47 -20.41
C THR A 336 17.98 -17.15 -19.72
N HIS A 337 18.00 -18.49 -19.77
CA HIS A 337 19.08 -19.30 -19.20
C HIS A 337 20.46 -18.90 -19.74
N VAL A 338 21.46 -18.89 -18.84
CA VAL A 338 22.88 -18.74 -19.18
C VAL A 338 23.67 -19.95 -18.69
N SER A 339 23.52 -20.32 -17.41
CA SER A 339 24.18 -21.50 -16.83
C SER A 339 23.46 -22.01 -15.58
N GLY A 340 23.74 -23.26 -15.20
CA GLY A 340 23.09 -23.90 -14.05
C GLY A 340 21.66 -24.35 -14.39
N LEU A 341 20.75 -24.23 -13.42
CA LEU A 341 19.35 -24.65 -13.54
C LEU A 341 18.49 -23.64 -14.34
N PRO A 342 17.29 -24.03 -14.82
CA PRO A 342 16.39 -23.13 -15.53
C PRO A 342 16.03 -21.88 -14.71
N PRO A 343 15.84 -20.70 -15.32
CA PRO A 343 15.54 -19.47 -14.58
C PRO A 343 14.22 -19.56 -13.80
N LEU A 344 14.11 -18.77 -12.74
CA LEU A 344 12.92 -18.71 -11.88
C LEU A 344 12.61 -17.28 -11.44
N ILE A 345 11.41 -17.05 -10.91
CA ILE A 345 11.03 -15.81 -10.21
C ILE A 345 10.04 -16.10 -9.08
N ASN A 346 10.19 -15.42 -7.94
CA ASN A 346 9.35 -15.63 -6.76
C ASN A 346 8.33 -14.50 -6.56
N ALA A 347 8.74 -13.25 -6.74
CA ALA A 347 7.86 -12.11 -6.53
C ALA A 347 8.26 -10.90 -7.38
N GLY A 348 7.36 -9.92 -7.47
CA GLY A 348 7.63 -8.67 -8.16
C GLY A 348 6.75 -7.51 -7.66
N GLU A 349 7.27 -6.29 -7.83
CA GLU A 349 6.56 -5.04 -7.60
C GLU A 349 6.70 -4.10 -8.79
N VAL A 350 5.60 -3.43 -9.17
CA VAL A 350 5.58 -2.31 -10.12
C VAL A 350 4.81 -1.16 -9.50
N PHE A 351 5.39 0.03 -9.56
CA PHE A 351 4.73 1.29 -9.21
C PHE A 351 4.85 2.28 -10.36
N GLY A 352 3.77 3.01 -10.63
CA GLY A 352 3.83 4.21 -11.45
C GLY A 352 4.44 5.35 -10.64
N LEU A 353 5.32 6.13 -11.25
CA LEU A 353 5.90 7.32 -10.65
C LEU A 353 5.16 8.54 -11.14
N PHE A 354 4.81 9.44 -10.23
CA PHE A 354 4.22 10.71 -10.58
C PHE A 354 4.91 11.85 -9.82
N PRO A 355 5.08 13.02 -10.47
CA PRO A 355 5.71 14.16 -9.83
C PRO A 355 4.84 14.68 -8.68
N LEU A 356 5.49 15.14 -7.62
CA LEU A 356 4.78 15.84 -6.55
C LEU A 356 4.22 17.17 -7.06
N GLY A 357 3.07 17.52 -6.52
CA GLY A 357 2.45 18.81 -6.71
C GLY A 357 3.25 19.92 -6.03
N GLY A 358 2.73 21.13 -6.19
CA GLY A 358 3.22 22.28 -5.46
C GLY A 358 2.63 22.38 -4.05
N TYR A 359 3.08 23.39 -3.33
CA TYR A 359 2.57 23.76 -2.01
C TYR A 359 2.35 25.25 -1.94
N THR A 360 1.28 25.70 -1.31
CA THR A 360 1.07 27.12 -0.99
C THR A 360 2.31 27.68 -0.32
N PHE A 361 2.71 28.89 -0.72
CA PHE A 361 3.86 29.55 -0.14
C PHE A 361 3.74 29.61 1.39
N ALA A 362 4.75 29.10 2.10
CA ALA A 362 4.63 28.77 3.52
C ALA A 362 4.23 29.95 4.43
N ARG A 363 4.52 31.20 4.04
CA ARG A 363 4.07 32.39 4.78
C ARG A 363 2.57 32.60 4.64
N ASP A 364 2.03 32.41 3.43
CA ASP A 364 0.62 32.62 3.12
C ASP A 364 -0.21 31.48 3.73
N ALA A 365 0.26 30.23 3.63
CA ALA A 365 -0.36 29.08 4.29
C ALA A 365 -0.46 29.27 5.82
N ARG A 366 0.60 29.76 6.48
CA ARG A 366 0.57 30.09 7.91
C ARG A 366 -0.37 31.23 8.25
N ALA A 367 -0.45 32.25 7.39
CA ALA A 367 -1.37 33.37 7.59
C ALA A 367 -2.83 32.90 7.52
N LEU A 368 -3.16 32.06 6.53
CA LEU A 368 -4.48 31.47 6.38
C LEU A 368 -4.85 30.53 7.54
N GLU A 369 -3.92 29.72 8.00
CA GLU A 369 -4.13 28.86 9.17
C GLU A 369 -4.41 29.69 10.45
N ASN A 370 -3.75 30.84 10.62
CA ASN A 370 -4.07 31.76 11.71
C ASN A 370 -5.46 32.39 11.56
N ILE A 371 -5.88 32.72 10.34
CA ILE A 371 -7.23 33.21 10.06
C ILE A 371 -8.26 32.12 10.38
N LYS A 372 -8.05 30.89 9.88
CA LYS A 372 -8.91 29.72 10.15
C LYS A 372 -9.20 29.56 11.65
N ARG A 373 -8.16 29.66 12.49
CA ARG A 373 -8.29 29.55 13.95
C ARG A 373 -9.05 30.69 14.63
N SER A 374 -9.19 31.83 13.95
CA SER A 374 -9.95 32.97 14.46
C SER A 374 -11.45 32.92 14.09
N LEU A 375 -11.84 32.01 13.20
CA LEU A 375 -13.22 31.86 12.76
C LEU A 375 -14.03 31.02 13.74
N GLN A 376 -15.29 31.41 13.97
CA GLN A 376 -16.25 30.61 14.73
C GLN A 376 -16.84 29.46 13.88
N ASN A 377 -17.12 29.75 12.60
CA ASN A 377 -17.65 28.80 11.63
C ASN A 377 -16.60 28.64 10.52
N ILE A 378 -15.80 27.58 10.62
CA ILE A 378 -14.77 27.26 9.64
C ILE A 378 -15.46 26.56 8.45
N PRO A 379 -15.24 26.95 7.20
CA PRO A 379 -15.76 26.22 6.05
C PRO A 379 -15.21 24.78 6.00
N ASP A 380 -16.06 23.83 5.63
CA ASP A 380 -15.75 22.39 5.66
C ASP A 380 -14.59 22.00 4.72
N ASP A 381 -14.30 22.82 3.71
CA ASP A 381 -13.25 22.60 2.70
C ASP A 381 -11.93 23.32 3.01
N TRP A 382 -11.86 24.07 4.13
CA TRP A 382 -10.63 24.73 4.58
C TRP A 382 -9.64 23.74 5.21
N ASN A 383 -9.29 22.67 4.49
CA ASN A 383 -8.43 21.59 4.94
C ASN A 383 -7.31 21.28 3.93
N GLY A 384 -6.19 20.70 4.40
CA GLY A 384 -5.01 20.48 3.57
C GLY A 384 -4.35 21.77 3.08
N ASP A 385 -3.68 21.71 1.92
CA ASP A 385 -3.01 22.88 1.33
C ASP A 385 -4.02 23.93 0.83
N PRO A 386 -3.90 25.23 1.16
CA PRO A 386 -4.92 26.23 0.79
C PRO A 386 -5.11 26.49 -0.70
N CYS A 387 -4.10 26.29 -1.53
CA CYS A 387 -4.13 26.58 -2.96
C CYS A 387 -4.01 25.34 -3.83
N MET A 388 -3.48 24.24 -3.29
CA MET A 388 -3.07 23.06 -4.05
C MET A 388 -3.97 21.84 -3.79
N PRO A 389 -4.11 20.95 -4.79
CA PRO A 389 -3.73 21.14 -6.18
C PRO A 389 -4.58 22.25 -6.85
N HIS A 390 -4.10 22.77 -7.98
CA HIS A 390 -4.82 23.80 -8.73
C HIS A 390 -6.24 23.32 -9.05
N GLY A 391 -7.24 24.19 -8.81
CA GLY A 391 -8.66 23.85 -8.95
C GLY A 391 -9.33 23.35 -7.66
N TYR A 392 -8.56 23.18 -6.58
CA TYR A 392 -9.05 22.77 -5.25
C TYR A 392 -8.71 23.78 -4.16
N ALA A 393 -8.52 25.06 -4.50
CA ALA A 393 -8.25 26.08 -3.49
C ALA A 393 -9.40 26.16 -2.47
N TRP A 394 -9.08 26.51 -1.23
CA TRP A 394 -10.10 26.73 -0.19
C TRP A 394 -11.14 27.75 -0.66
N SER A 395 -12.40 27.52 -0.32
CA SER A 395 -13.50 28.42 -0.66
C SER A 395 -13.21 29.86 -0.23
N GLY A 396 -13.33 30.81 -1.16
CA GLY A 396 -12.99 32.23 -0.97
C GLY A 396 -11.53 32.59 -1.24
N VAL A 397 -10.61 31.61 -1.17
CA VAL A 397 -9.19 31.84 -1.42
C VAL A 397 -8.91 31.79 -2.92
N THR A 398 -8.34 32.87 -3.45
CA THR A 398 -7.79 32.88 -4.82
C THR A 398 -6.28 32.88 -4.77
N CYS A 399 -5.66 31.99 -5.56
CA CYS A 399 -4.22 31.84 -5.64
C CYS A 399 -3.72 32.09 -7.06
N ASP A 400 -2.46 32.52 -7.18
CA ASP A 400 -1.78 32.55 -8.47
C ASP A 400 -1.41 31.13 -8.96
N LYS A 401 -0.82 31.04 -10.15
CA LYS A 401 -0.42 29.77 -10.76
C LYS A 401 1.03 29.44 -10.43
N GLY A 402 1.34 28.15 -10.33
CA GLY A 402 2.71 27.63 -10.19
C GLY A 402 2.85 26.54 -9.14
N LEU A 403 4.07 26.07 -8.91
CA LEU A 403 4.37 25.03 -7.91
C LEU A 403 4.50 25.59 -6.47
N LYS A 404 4.55 26.91 -6.32
CA LYS A 404 4.57 27.58 -5.02
C LYS A 404 3.60 28.76 -5.03
N PRO A 405 2.29 28.51 -5.18
CA PRO A 405 1.35 29.59 -5.37
C PRO A 405 1.29 30.52 -4.16
N ARG A 406 1.09 31.81 -4.44
CA ARG A 406 0.80 32.88 -3.49
C ARG A 406 -0.71 33.10 -3.43
N VAL A 407 -1.20 33.45 -2.26
CA VAL A 407 -2.58 33.89 -2.08
C VAL A 407 -2.69 35.33 -2.57
N ILE A 408 -3.62 35.59 -3.49
CA ILE A 408 -3.83 36.91 -4.11
C ILE A 408 -5.12 37.59 -3.65
N SER A 409 -6.12 36.83 -3.16
CA SER A 409 -7.32 37.37 -2.49
C SER A 409 -7.98 36.34 -1.56
N LEU A 410 -8.81 36.85 -0.64
CA LEU A 410 -9.61 36.12 0.36
C LEU A 410 -11.06 36.58 0.34
#